data_AF-A0A259RV45-F1
#
_entry.id   AF-A0A259RV45-F1
#
_cell.length_a   1.000
_cell.length_b   1.000
_cell.length_c   1.000
_cell.angle_alpha   90.00
_cell.angle_beta   90.00
_cell.angle_gamma   90.00
#
_symmetry.space_group_name_H-M   'P 1'
#
loop_
_entity.id
_entity.type
_entity.pdbx_description
1 polymer ?
#
loop_
_entity_poly.entity_id
_entity_poly.type
_entity_poly.pdbx_seq_one_letter_code
_entity_poly.pdbx_strand_id
1 'polypeptide(L)' 'MNRIMSLMFAAVLLAMTAGCSQKPQTLTQTGAPPSQDPWMGANPAFTEKDWKVGDKASWQREINRRAQNQNEYVRMR' A
#
# COMPACT_ATOMS: atom_id res chain seq x y z
N MET A 1 -9.98 -24.95 -32.73
CA MET A 1 -8.93 -24.00 -32.30
C MET A 1 -9.50 -22.68 -31.77
N ASN A 2 -10.40 -21.98 -32.48
CA ASN A 2 -10.96 -20.70 -31.99
C ASN A 2 -11.65 -20.76 -30.62
N ARG A 3 -12.45 -21.80 -30.33
CA ARG A 3 -13.17 -21.89 -29.04
C ARG A 3 -12.25 -22.04 -27.84
N ILE A 4 -11.16 -22.80 -27.99
CA ILE A 4 -10.16 -23.00 -26.93
C ILE A 4 -9.38 -21.71 -26.72
N MET A 5 -9.02 -21.01 -27.81
CA MET A 5 -8.35 -19.71 -27.75
C MET A 5 -9.21 -18.66 -27.03
N SER A 6 -10.51 -18.59 -27.34
CA SER A 6 -11.45 -17.67 -26.68
C SER A 6 -11.60 -17.96 -25.19
N LEU A 7 -11.63 -19.24 -24.79
CA LEU A 7 -11.71 -19.63 -23.37
C LEU A 7 -10.44 -19.26 -22.60
N MET A 8 -9.26 -19.46 -23.18
CA MET A 8 -8.01 -19.04 -22.54
C MET A 8 -7.95 -17.52 -22.38
N PHE A 9 -8.39 -16.76 -23.37
CA PHE A 9 -8.40 -15.30 -23.30
C PHE A 9 -9.33 -14.77 -22.21
N ALA A 10 -10.53 -15.38 -22.08
CA ALA A 10 -11.47 -15.05 -21.01
C ALA A 10 -10.88 -15.34 -19.62
N ALA A 11 -10.19 -16.47 -19.44
CA ALA A 11 -9.57 -16.83 -18.17
C ALA A 11 -8.46 -15.84 -17.77
N VAL A 12 -7.64 -15.37 -18.72
CA VAL A 12 -6.60 -14.36 -18.46
C VAL A 12 -7.23 -13.03 -18.03
N LEU A 13 -8.30 -12.58 -18.70
CA LEU A 13 -8.99 -11.34 -18.35
C LEU A 13 -9.59 -11.40 -16.93
N LEU A 14 -10.21 -12.52 -16.56
CA LEU A 14 -10.70 -12.75 -15.19
C LEU A 14 -9.57 -12.71 -14.16
N ALA A 15 -8.42 -13.32 -14.45
CA ALA A 15 -7.27 -13.31 -13.55
C ALA A 15 -6.71 -11.88 -13.33
N MET A 16 -6.74 -11.01 -14.34
CA MET A 16 -6.27 -9.62 -14.21
C MET A 16 -7.18 -8.77 -13.30
N THR A 17 -8.47 -9.10 -13.20
CA THR A 17 -9.41 -8.38 -12.30
C THR A 17 -9.27 -8.76 -10.82
N ALA A 18 -8.57 -9.86 -10.50
CA ALA A 18 -8.36 -10.30 -9.12
C ALA A 18 -7.50 -9.33 -8.28
N GLY A 19 -6.79 -8.39 -8.93
CA GLY A 19 -6.01 -7.36 -8.25
C GLY A 19 -6.84 -6.42 -7.36
N CYS A 20 -8.16 -6.33 -7.57
CA CYS A 20 -9.05 -5.53 -6.75
C CYS A 20 -9.61 -6.27 -5.51
N SER A 21 -9.30 -7.56 -5.32
CA SER A 21 -9.83 -8.38 -4.22
C SER A 21 -8.95 -8.37 -2.96
N GLN A 22 -8.15 -7.33 -2.76
CA GLN A 22 -7.30 -7.20 -1.58
C GLN A 22 -8.18 -7.03 -0.32
N LYS A 23 -7.80 -7.66 0.80
CA LYS A 23 -8.52 -7.49 2.07
C LYS A 23 -8.55 -6.00 2.44
N PRO A 24 -9.64 -5.51 3.06
CA PRO A 24 -9.68 -4.15 3.58
C PRO A 24 -8.48 -3.89 4.49
N GLN A 25 -7.67 -2.89 4.17
CA GLN A 25 -6.56 -2.46 5.01
C GLN A 25 -7.11 -1.63 6.18
N THR A 26 -7.70 -2.30 7.15
CA THR A 26 -8.20 -1.65 8.36
C THR A 26 -7.08 -1.55 9.40
N LEU A 27 -7.04 -0.44 10.13
CA LEU A 27 -6.07 -0.21 11.21
C LEU A 27 -6.06 -1.36 12.23
N THR A 28 -7.23 -1.96 12.48
CA THR A 28 -7.43 -3.11 13.37
C THR A 28 -6.65 -4.37 13.00
N GLN A 29 -6.21 -4.52 11.74
CA GLN A 29 -5.42 -5.69 11.31
C GLN A 29 -3.92 -5.56 11.59
N THR A 30 -3.44 -4.37 11.98
CA THR A 30 -2.01 -4.12 12.20
C THR A 30 -1.55 -4.36 13.65
N GLY A 31 -2.48 -4.45 14.60
CA GLY A 31 -2.18 -4.50 16.04
C GLY A 31 -1.64 -3.19 16.62
N ALA A 32 -1.52 -2.12 15.82
CA ALA A 32 -1.08 -0.82 16.29
C ALA A 32 -2.17 -0.16 17.18
N PRO A 33 -1.81 0.44 18.33
CA PRO A 33 -2.76 1.17 19.15
C PRO A 33 -3.36 2.33 18.36
N PRO A 34 -4.69 2.54 18.36
CA PRO A 34 -5.34 3.60 17.59
C PRO A 34 -4.94 5.02 18.02
N SER A 35 -4.38 5.17 19.22
CA SER A 35 -3.94 6.43 19.80
C SER A 35 -2.43 6.68 19.72
N GLN A 36 -1.67 5.78 19.10
CA GLN A 36 -0.23 5.97 18.94
C GLN A 36 0.07 6.75 17.66
N ASP A 37 0.91 7.78 17.77
CA ASP A 37 1.37 8.53 16.62
C ASP A 37 2.09 7.62 15.60
N PRO A 38 1.91 7.82 14.29
CA PRO A 38 2.37 6.89 13.27
C PRO A 38 3.91 6.81 13.16
N TRP A 39 4.65 7.82 13.62
CA TRP A 39 6.11 7.79 13.67
C TRP A 39 6.67 7.01 14.87
N MET A 40 5.81 6.53 15.79
CA MET A 40 6.21 5.82 17.01
C MET A 40 6.10 4.28 16.90
N GLY A 41 5.25 3.77 16.00
CA GLY A 41 4.86 2.35 15.94
C GLY A 41 5.49 1.53 14.82
N ALA A 42 6.77 1.74 14.50
CA ALA A 42 7.43 0.99 13.43
C ALA A 42 7.98 -0.36 13.90
N ASN A 43 7.80 -1.42 13.11
CA ASN A 43 8.64 -2.60 13.21
C ASN A 43 9.95 -2.33 12.44
N PRO A 44 11.13 -2.39 13.08
CA PRO A 44 12.42 -2.12 12.44
C PRO A 44 12.67 -2.88 11.13
N ALA A 45 12.08 -4.06 10.95
CA ALA A 45 12.20 -4.86 9.73
C ALA A 45 11.51 -4.24 8.50
N PHE A 46 10.59 -3.30 8.70
CA PHE A 46 9.80 -2.66 7.64
C PHE A 46 9.98 -1.14 7.59
N THR A 47 11.00 -0.61 8.28
CA THR A 47 11.34 0.81 8.30
C THR A 47 12.22 1.15 7.09
N GLU A 48 12.01 2.33 6.49
CA GLU A 48 12.90 2.85 5.46
C GLU A 48 14.24 3.32 6.06
N LYS A 49 15.35 3.18 5.34
CA LYS A 49 16.70 3.47 5.85
C LYS A 49 16.89 4.91 6.37
N ASP A 50 16.15 5.87 5.81
CA ASP A 50 16.27 7.30 6.10
C ASP A 50 15.30 7.80 7.18
N TRP A 51 14.49 6.91 7.75
CA TRP A 51 13.57 7.19 8.86
C TRP A 51 13.94 6.40 10.11
N LYS A 52 13.84 7.06 11.28
CA LYS A 52 14.06 6.46 12.59
C LYS A 52 12.79 6.55 13.45
N VAL A 53 12.54 5.51 14.25
CA VAL A 53 11.43 5.49 15.21
C VAL A 53 11.51 6.72 16.12
N GLY A 54 10.39 7.43 16.28
CA GLY A 54 10.30 8.67 17.07
C GLY A 54 10.60 9.95 16.29
N ASP A 55 11.25 9.88 15.13
CA ASP A 55 11.52 11.06 14.31
C ASP A 55 10.37 11.35 13.34
N LYS A 56 9.48 12.23 13.78
CA LYS A 56 8.35 12.74 12.98
C LYS A 56 8.80 13.41 11.68
N ALA A 57 9.91 14.13 11.69
CA ALA A 57 10.36 14.90 10.54
C ALA A 57 10.85 13.97 9.42
N SER A 58 11.66 12.95 9.74
CA SER A 58 12.04 11.95 8.74
C SER A 58 10.85 11.11 8.29
N TRP A 59 9.95 10.72 9.19
CA TRP A 59 8.72 10.02 8.83
C TRP A 59 7.91 10.79 7.79
N GLN A 60 7.66 12.09 8.03
CA GLN A 60 6.87 12.91 7.10
C GLN A 60 7.53 13.06 5.73
N ARG A 61 8.87 13.20 5.68
CA ARG A 61 9.61 13.27 4.42
C ARG A 61 9.42 11.97 3.61
N GLU A 62 9.50 10.83 4.27
CA GLU A 62 9.31 9.51 3.64
C GLU A 62 7.90 9.33 3.10
N ILE A 63 6.89 9.68 3.90
CA ILE A 63 5.48 9.62 3.47
C ILE A 63 5.23 10.55 2.28
N ASN A 64 5.75 11.78 2.31
CA ASN A 64 5.62 12.72 1.20
C ASN A 64 6.28 12.18 -0.08
N ARG A 65 7.48 11.61 0.04
CA ARG A 65 8.20 11.00 -1.10
C ARG A 65 7.45 9.81 -1.69
N ARG A 66 6.87 8.95 -0.85
CA ARG A 66 6.04 7.83 -1.31
C ARG A 66 4.78 8.32 -2.03
N ALA A 67 4.13 9.33 -1.46
CA ALA A 67 2.89 9.89 -2.00
C ALA A 67 3.11 10.49 -3.39
N GLN A 68 4.25 11.14 -3.67
CA GLN A 68 4.56 11.70 -5.01
C GLN A 68 4.40 10.72 -6.18
N ASN A 69 4.52 9.42 -5.93
CA ASN A 69 4.36 8.37 -6.93
C ASN A 69 2.94 7.75 -6.95
N GLN A 70 1.99 8.36 -6.25
CA GLN A 70 0.59 7.92 -6.17
C GLN A 70 -0.32 8.94 -6.87
N ASN A 71 -1.34 8.43 -7.57
CA ASN A 71 -2.28 9.25 -8.34
C ASN A 71 -2.99 10.32 -7.47
N GLU A 72 -3.16 10.05 -6.18
CA GLU A 72 -3.82 10.96 -5.22
C GLU A 72 -2.98 12.17 -4.80
N TYR A 73 -1.66 12.17 -4.99
CA TYR A 73 -0.81 13.26 -4.48
C TYR A 73 -1.12 14.61 -5.08
N VAL A 74 -1.53 14.63 -6.35
CA VAL A 74 -1.91 15.86 -7.05
C VAL A 74 -3.30 16.35 -6.64
N ARG A 75 -4.14 15.48 -6.07
CA ARG A 75 -5.51 15.82 -5.61
C ARG A 75 -5.58 16.29 -4.16
N MET A 76 -4.59 15.89 -3.35
CA MET A 76 -4.53 16.17 -1.90
C MET A 76 -3.68 17.40 -1.54
N ARG A 77 -3.04 18.04 -2.53
CA ARG A 77 -2.26 19.28 -2.36
C ARG A 77 -3.13 20.50 -2.63
#